data_AF-A0A933G785-F1
#
_entry.id   AF-A0A933G785-F1
#
_cell.length_a   1.000
_cell.length_b   1.000
_cell.length_c   1.000
_cell.angle_alpha   90.00
_cell.angle_beta   90.00
_cell.angle_gamma   90.00
#
_symmetry.space_group_name_H-M   'P 1'
#
loop_
_entity.id
_entity.type
_entity.pdbx_description
1 polymer ?
#
loop_
_entity_poly.entity_id
_entity_poly.type
_entity_poly.pdbx_seq_one_letter_code
_entity_poly.pdbx_strand_id
1 'polypeptide(L)' 'LYFDLWAANRRQLTAAGVPADRVETAGICTICDQRFWSHRRDGESTGRFALFVGLRPE' A
#
# COMPACT_ATOMS: atom_id res chain seq x y z
N LEU A 1 -13.47 -13.83 -7.94
CA LEU A 1 -12.61 -13.85 -6.74
C LEU A 1 -12.02 -12.44 -6.57
N TYR A 2 -12.11 -11.84 -5.39
CA TYR A 2 -11.51 -10.54 -5.07
C TYR A 2 -10.38 -10.75 -4.07
N PHE A 3 -9.25 -10.08 -4.26
CA PHE A 3 -8.11 -10.18 -3.36
C PHE A 3 -7.81 -8.82 -2.70
N ASP A 4 -8.05 -8.75 -1.40
CA ASP A 4 -7.75 -7.58 -0.58
C ASP A 4 -6.31 -7.64 -0.07
N LEU A 5 -5.43 -6.91 -0.75
CA LEU A 5 -4.02 -6.81 -0.37
C LEU A 5 -3.81 -6.08 0.95
N TRP A 6 -4.68 -5.15 1.35
CA TRP A 6 -4.54 -4.44 2.62
C TRP A 6 -4.82 -5.36 3.79
N ALA A 7 -5.96 -6.06 3.74
CA ALA A 7 -6.33 -7.02 4.77
C ALA A 7 -5.31 -8.16 4.88
N ALA A 8 -4.77 -8.64 3.75
CA ALA A 8 -3.73 -9.66 3.74
C ALA A 8 -2.46 -9.20 4.47
N ASN A 9 -1.93 -8.00 4.15
CA ASN A 9 -0.74 -7.47 4.81
C ASN A 9 -0.99 -7.16 6.29
N ARG A 10 -2.14 -6.56 6.65
CA ARG A 10 -2.50 -6.31 8.06
C ARG A 10 -2.47 -7.60 8.88
N ARG A 11 -3.05 -8.69 8.36
CA ARG A 11 -3.03 -10.00 9.01
C ARG A 11 -1.60 -10.53 9.19
N GLN A 12 -0.75 -10.40 8.17
CA GLN A 12 0.64 -10.83 8.26
C GLN A 12 1.43 -10.02 9.30
N LEU A 13 1.27 -8.69 9.33
CA LEU A 13 1.92 -7.82 10.31
C LEU A 13 1.50 -8.14 11.75
N THR A 14 0.20 -8.31 11.99
CA THR A 14 -0.31 -8.67 13.31
C THR A 14 0.14 -10.08 13.72
N ALA A 15 0.16 -11.04 12.80
CA ALA A 15 0.69 -12.38 13.08
C ALA A 15 2.20 -12.36 13.40
N ALA A 16 2.95 -11.39 12.87
CA ALA A 16 4.35 -11.16 13.20
C ALA A 16 4.56 -10.40 14.53
N GLY A 17 3.49 -10.02 15.24
CA GLY A 17 3.56 -9.38 16.55
C GLY A 17 3.42 -7.86 16.54
N VAL A 18 3.16 -7.22 15.39
CA VAL A 18 2.87 -5.78 15.37
C VAL A 18 1.48 -5.54 15.98
N PRO A 19 1.34 -4.68 17.02
CA PRO A 19 0.04 -4.38 17.60
C PRO A 19 -0.93 -3.85 16.54
N ALA A 20 -2.16 -4.37 16.53
CA ALA A 20 -3.12 -4.05 15.48
C ALA A 20 -3.52 -2.57 15.45
N ASP A 21 -3.50 -1.90 16.60
CA ASP A 21 -3.70 -0.46 16.78
C ASP A 21 -2.52 0.39 16.29
N ARG A 22 -1.37 -0.23 15.99
CA ARG A 22 -0.20 0.41 15.37
C ARG A 22 -0.06 0.15 13.87
N VAL A 23 -1.09 -0.45 13.25
CA VAL A 23 -1.15 -0.65 11.81
C VAL A 23 -2.24 0.24 11.24
N GLU A 24 -1.83 1.25 10.46
CA GLU A 24 -2.75 2.14 9.76
C GLU A 24 -2.85 1.77 8.28
N THR A 25 -4.06 1.82 7.72
CA THR A 25 -4.30 1.55 6.29
C THR A 25 -4.72 2.84 5.61
N ALA A 26 -3.95 3.27 4.59
CA ALA A 26 -4.24 4.51 3.88
C ALA A 26 -5.62 4.51 3.18
N GLY A 27 -6.13 3.34 2.77
CA GLY A 27 -7.44 3.21 2.12
C GLY A 27 -7.49 3.79 0.70
N ILE A 28 -6.34 4.05 0.07
CA ILE A 28 -6.24 4.68 -1.25
C ILE A 28 -6.02 3.62 -2.33
N CYS A 29 -6.99 3.45 -3.22
CA CYS A 29 -6.88 2.51 -4.34
C CYS A 29 -6.23 3.17 -5.57
N THR A 30 -5.06 2.67 -5.99
CA THR A 30 -4.35 3.19 -7.16
C THR A 30 -5.08 2.94 -8.48
N ILE A 31 -5.94 1.91 -8.56
CA ILE A 31 -6.77 1.66 -9.75
C ILE A 31 -7.92 2.67 -9.84
N CYS A 32 -8.60 2.94 -8.72
CA CYS A 32 -9.81 3.78 -8.71
C CYS A 32 -9.50 5.29 -8.76
N ASP A 33 -8.39 5.70 -8.16
CA ASP A 33 -8.00 7.10 -8.09
C ASP A 33 -7.06 7.48 -9.25
N GLN A 34 -7.49 8.46 -10.05
CA GLN A 34 -6.80 8.91 -11.27
C GLN A 34 -5.52 9.70 -10.98
N ARG A 35 -5.27 10.11 -9.73
CA ARG A 35 -4.04 10.82 -9.34
C ARG A 35 -2.82 9.90 -9.30
N PHE A 36 -3.02 8.57 -9.31
CA PHE A 36 -1.95 7.59 -9.16
C PHE A 36 -1.76 6.77 -10.43
N TRP A 37 -0.52 6.43 -10.73
CA TRP A 37 -0.20 5.40 -11.73
C TRP A 37 -0.72 4.03 -11.28
N SER A 38 -1.34 3.28 -12.19
CA SER A 38 -1.82 1.93 -11.91
C SER A 38 -1.46 0.97 -13.02
N HIS A 39 -0.57 0.03 -12.75
CA HIS A 39 -0.18 -0.99 -13.72
C HIS A 39 -1.36 -1.82 -14.24
N ARG A 40 -2.34 -2.13 -13.37
CA ARG A 40 -3.53 -2.90 -13.77
C ARG A 40 -4.47 -2.11 -14.68
N ARG A 41 -4.54 -0.79 -14.54
CA ARG A 41 -5.39 0.08 -15.36
C ARG A 41 -4.69 0.53 -16.65
N ASP A 42 -3.44 0.96 -16.51
CA ASP A 42 -2.69 1.71 -17.53
C ASP A 42 -1.68 0.81 -18.29
N GLY A 43 -1.51 -0.44 -17.87
CA GLY A 43 -0.60 -1.40 -18.49
C GLY A 43 0.86 -1.27 -18.09
N GLU A 44 1.74 -1.95 -18.83
CA GLU A 44 3.16 -2.11 -18.48
C GLU A 44 3.95 -0.79 -18.52
N SER A 45 3.59 0.08 -19.47
CA SER A 45 4.27 1.35 -19.78
C SER A 45 3.93 2.52 -18.84
N THR A 46 3.04 2.33 -17.86
CA THR A 46 2.69 3.40 -16.91
C THR A 46 3.88 3.83 -16.05
N GLY A 47 3.79 5.00 -15.41
CA GLY A 47 4.79 5.47 -14.46
C GLY A 47 4.84 4.63 -13.18
N ARG A 48 5.74 5.01 -12.26
CA ARG A 48 5.85 4.40 -10.92
C ARG A 48 5.98 5.51 -9.89
N PHE A 49 5.43 5.28 -8.71
CA PHE A 49 5.69 6.10 -7.53
C PHE A 49 6.67 5.37 -6.61
N ALA A 50 7.33 6.12 -5.74
CA ALA A 50 8.23 5.59 -4.73
C ALA A 50 7.71 5.92 -3.34
N LEU A 51 8.00 5.05 -2.38
CA LEU A 51 7.75 5.28 -0.96
C LEU A 51 9.10 5.52 -0.28
N PHE A 52 9.21 6.64 0.42
CA PHE A 52 10.42 7.01 1.14
C PHE A 52 10.10 7.07 2.63
N VAL A 53 10.98 6.47 3.43
CA VAL A 53 10.96 6.56 4.89
C VAL A 53 12.38 6.80 5.35
N GLY A 54 12.55 7.75 6.26
CA GLY A 54 13.86 8.11 6.79
C GLY A 54 13.71 8.78 8.15
N LEU A 55 14.73 8.62 8.97
CA LEU A 55 14.89 9.41 10.18
C LEU A 55 15.56 10.73 9.79
N ARG A 56 15.08 11.83 10.35
CA ARG A 56 15.78 13.11 10.21
C ARG A 56 17.02 13.09 11.11
N PRO A 57 18.20 13.52 10.62
CA PRO A 57 19.32 13.78 11.49
C PRO A 57 19.00 14.97 12.40
N GLU A 58 19.52 14.91 13.63
CA GLU A 58 19.60 16.04 14.57
C GLU A 58 20.37 17.25 14.05
#